data_AF-A0A5B0WD33-F1
#
_entry.id   AF-A0A5B0WD33-F1
#
_cell.length_a   1.000
_cell.length_b   1.000
_cell.length_c   1.000
_cell.angle_alpha   90.00
_cell.angle_beta   90.00
_cell.angle_gamma   90.00
#
_symmetry.space_group_name_H-M   'P 1'
#
loop_
_entity.id
_entity.type
_entity.pdbx_description
1 polymer ?
#
loop_
_entity_poly.entity_id
_entity_poly.type
_entity_poly.pdbx_seq_one_letter_code
_entity_poly.pdbx_strand_id
1 'polypeptide(L)'
;MPNDYVWGIFVADASTDFPNFFPVGIYTTRELAINEVEALPRDHNYQLLRMPLNNNFAYYHRKSSKLVGMDTIHHEHFHFKDES
;
A
#
# COMPACT_ATOMS: atom_id res chain seq x y z
N MET A 1 -17.29 16.75 -2.56
CA MET A 1 -16.40 16.45 -3.70
C MET A 1 -16.16 14.96 -3.69
N PRO A 2 -16.21 14.22 -4.82
CA PRO A 2 -15.63 12.88 -4.83
C PRO A 2 -14.15 13.02 -4.43
N ASN A 3 -13.68 12.18 -3.51
CA ASN A 3 -12.29 12.21 -3.08
C ASN A 3 -11.38 12.07 -4.31
N ASP A 4 -10.33 12.90 -4.39
CA ASP A 4 -9.30 12.85 -5.44
C ASP A 4 -8.30 11.71 -5.20
N TYR A 5 -8.61 10.81 -4.26
CA TYR A 5 -7.82 9.65 -3.89
C TYR A 5 -8.72 8.52 -3.39
N VAL A 6 -8.14 7.34 -3.39
CA VAL A 6 -8.65 6.13 -2.74
C VAL A 6 -7.61 5.61 -1.75
N TRP A 7 -8.03 4.71 -0.88
CA TRP A 7 -7.16 4.04 0.08
C TRP A 7 -6.96 2.59 -0.35
N GLY A 8 -5.74 2.21 -0.69
CA GLY A 8 -5.40 0.85 -1.10
C GLY A 8 -4.69 0.10 0.02
N ILE A 9 -5.16 -1.11 0.33
CA ILE A 9 -4.48 -2.05 1.22
C ILE A 9 -3.62 -2.97 0.38
N PHE A 10 -2.38 -3.17 0.81
CA PHE A 10 -1.43 -4.07 0.19
C PHE A 10 -0.80 -4.96 1.25
N VAL A 11 -0.64 -6.23 0.94
CA VAL A 11 0.19 -7.14 1.75
C VAL A 11 1.65 -6.99 1.32
N ALA A 12 2.53 -6.83 2.30
CA ALA A 12 3.97 -6.76 2.12
C ALA A 12 4.59 -8.07 2.61
N ASP A 13 5.03 -8.91 1.68
CA ASP A 13 5.66 -10.18 1.99
C ASP A 13 7.18 -10.03 2.05
N ALA A 14 7.77 -10.08 3.23
CA ALA A 14 9.23 -10.00 3.38
C ALA A 14 9.96 -11.30 2.98
N SER A 15 9.24 -12.39 2.71
CA SER A 15 9.84 -13.71 2.42
C SER A 15 10.07 -13.99 0.93
N THR A 16 9.59 -13.11 0.04
CA THR A 16 9.68 -13.28 -1.41
C THR A 16 10.52 -12.18 -2.07
N ASP A 17 11.19 -12.55 -3.15
CA ASP A 17 11.82 -11.57 -4.05
C ASP A 17 10.74 -10.74 -4.75
N PHE A 18 11.09 -9.52 -5.17
CA PHE A 18 10.16 -8.64 -5.88
C PHE A 18 9.54 -9.32 -7.13
N PRO A 19 8.20 -9.22 -7.34
CA PRO A 19 7.23 -8.43 -6.59
C PRO A 19 6.79 -9.13 -5.29
N ASN A 20 6.85 -8.39 -4.19
CA ASN A 20 6.49 -8.86 -2.86
C ASN A 20 5.43 -7.97 -2.19
N PHE A 21 4.68 -7.25 -3.04
CA PHE A 21 3.72 -6.24 -2.67
C PHE A 21 2.45 -6.44 -3.50
N PHE A 22 1.38 -6.94 -2.87
CA PHE A 22 0.19 -7.40 -3.59
C PHE A 22 -1.05 -6.66 -3.09
N PRO A 23 -1.94 -6.20 -4.00
CA PRO A 23 -3.16 -5.49 -3.62
C PRO A 23 -4.15 -6.43 -2.92
N VAL A 24 -4.77 -5.93 -1.84
CA VAL A 24 -5.79 -6.63 -1.06
C VAL A 24 -7.17 -6.01 -1.30
N GLY A 25 -7.27 -4.67 -1.24
CA GLY A 25 -8.55 -3.97 -1.40
C GLY A 25 -8.38 -2.47 -1.63
N ILE A 26 -9.42 -1.82 -2.18
CA ILE A 26 -9.46 -0.39 -2.48
C ILE A 26 -10.73 0.23 -1.87
N TYR A 27 -10.57 1.31 -1.12
CA TYR A 27 -11.62 1.92 -0.31
C TYR A 27 -11.71 3.42 -0.55
N THR A 28 -12.90 3.98 -0.36
CA THR A 28 -13.16 5.41 -0.58
C THR A 28 -12.73 6.28 0.60
N THR A 29 -12.62 5.70 1.81
CA THR A 29 -12.18 6.40 3.03
C THR A 29 -11.14 5.59 3.79
N ARG A 30 -10.40 6.28 4.66
CA ARG A 30 -9.34 5.66 5.48
C ARG A 30 -9.94 4.70 6.49
N GLU A 31 -11.06 5.10 7.09
CA GLU A 31 -11.77 4.36 8.14
C GLU A 31 -12.26 3.00 7.63
N LEU A 32 -12.81 2.95 6.41
CA LEU A 32 -13.22 1.70 5.78
C LEU A 32 -12.01 0.78 5.55
N ALA A 33 -10.89 1.34 5.09
CA ALA A 33 -9.68 0.57 4.86
C ALA A 33 -9.08 0.04 6.18
N ILE A 34 -9.06 0.84 7.24
CA ILE A 34 -8.55 0.41 8.56
C ILE A 34 -9.40 -0.68 9.16
N ASN A 35 -10.72 -0.53 9.11
CA ASN A 35 -11.64 -1.57 9.59
C ASN A 35 -11.38 -2.92 8.89
N GLU A 36 -11.03 -2.89 7.60
CA GLU A 36 -10.60 -4.10 6.89
C GLU A 36 -9.24 -4.59 7.39
N VAL A 37 -8.22 -3.73 7.47
CA VAL A 37 -6.87 -4.10 7.94
C VAL A 37 -6.94 -4.78 9.32
N GLU A 38 -7.76 -4.28 10.23
CA GLU A 38 -7.94 -4.85 11.57
C GLU A 38 -8.61 -6.24 11.56
N ALA A 39 -9.36 -6.56 10.50
CA ALA A 39 -10.01 -7.85 10.31
C ALA A 39 -9.14 -8.87 9.55
N LEU A 40 -8.02 -8.45 8.96
CA LEU A 40 -7.12 -9.32 8.20
C LEU A 40 -6.28 -10.23 9.12
N PRO A 41 -5.78 -11.37 8.59
CA PRO A 41 -4.84 -12.25 9.31
C PRO A 41 -3.59 -11.51 9.83
N ARG A 42 -3.16 -11.79 11.06
CA ARG A 42 -2.03 -11.09 11.71
C ARG A 42 -0.66 -11.69 11.42
N ASP A 43 -0.57 -12.70 10.56
CA ASP A 43 0.67 -13.36 10.14
C ASP A 43 1.41 -12.63 9.01
N HIS A 44 0.84 -11.54 8.51
CA HIS A 44 1.41 -10.70 7.47
C HIS A 44 1.51 -9.23 7.89
N ASN A 45 2.43 -8.50 7.24
CA ASN A 45 2.49 -7.06 7.35
C ASN A 45 1.66 -6.43 6.22
N TYR A 46 0.95 -5.35 6.54
CA TYR A 46 0.14 -4.62 5.58
C TYR A 46 0.61 -3.18 5.45
N GLN A 47 0.39 -2.63 4.26
CA GLN A 47 0.55 -1.20 4.00
C GLN A 47 -0.77 -0.63 3.51
N LEU A 48 -1.13 0.51 4.07
CA LEU A 48 -2.28 1.29 3.67
C LEU A 48 -1.78 2.53 2.94
N LEU A 49 -2.20 2.70 1.68
CA LEU A 49 -1.70 3.74 0.79
C LEU A 49 -2.82 4.69 0.40
N ARG A 50 -2.57 6.00 0.52
CA ARG A 50 -3.46 7.01 -0.07
C ARG A 50 -3.10 7.22 -1.54
N MET A 51 -3.84 6.56 -2.43
CA MET A 51 -3.60 6.54 -3.86
C MET A 51 -4.36 7.66 -4.59
N PRO A 52 -3.69 8.64 -5.20
CA PRO A 52 -4.38 9.69 -5.95
C PRO A 52 -5.01 9.15 -7.23
N LEU A 53 -6.22 9.58 -7.54
CA LEU A 53 -6.92 9.26 -8.78
C LEU A 53 -6.44 10.16 -9.92
N ASN A 54 -6.33 9.60 -11.12
CA ASN A 54 -5.94 10.31 -12.35
C ASN A 54 -4.56 10.99 -12.30
N ASN A 55 -3.69 10.61 -11.35
CA ASN A 55 -2.35 11.13 -11.22
C ASN A 55 -1.32 10.04 -11.49
N ASN A 56 -0.33 10.33 -12.33
CA ASN A 56 0.82 9.46 -12.52
C ASN A 56 1.84 9.70 -11.41
N PHE A 57 2.12 8.66 -10.64
CA PHE A 57 3.08 8.67 -9.53
C PHE A 57 4.32 7.79 -9.81
N ALA A 58 4.56 7.47 -11.08
CA ALA A 58 5.76 6.76 -11.48
C ALA A 58 6.96 7.71 -11.51
N TYR A 59 8.10 7.24 -11.01
CA TYR A 59 9.38 7.93 -11.13
C TYR A 59 10.44 6.99 -11.69
N TYR A 60 11.42 7.55 -12.38
CA TYR A 60 12.54 6.78 -12.94
C TYR A 60 13.70 6.77 -11.94
N HIS A 61 13.96 5.62 -11.31
CA HIS A 61 15.03 5.48 -10.34
C HIS A 61 16.39 5.34 -11.04
N ARG A 62 17.13 6.46 -11.12
CA ARG A 62 18.38 6.57 -11.90
C ARG A 62 19.45 5.52 -11.57
N LYS A 63 19.57 5.10 -10.30
CA LYS A 63 20.61 4.14 -9.90
C LYS A 63 20.30 2.71 -10.33
N SER A 64 19.03 2.34 -10.44
CA SER A 64 18.61 0.98 -10.85
C SER A 64 18.14 0.93 -12.30
N SER A 65 18.00 2.07 -12.98
CA SER A 65 17.46 2.19 -14.33
C SER A 65 16.05 1.58 -14.47
N LYS A 66 15.26 1.57 -13.39
CA LYS A 66 13.91 1.01 -13.34
C LYS A 66 12.87 2.13 -13.25
N LEU A 67 11.74 1.94 -13.94
CA LEU A 67 10.51 2.68 -13.65
C LEU A 67 9.93 2.11 -12.35
N VAL A 68 9.75 2.95 -11.35
CA VAL A 68 9.24 2.60 -10.03
C VAL A 68 7.97 3.42 -9.79
N GLY A 69 7.00 2.86 -9.06
CA GLY A 69 5.83 3.60 -8.58
C GLY A 69 6.08 4.28 -7.24
N MET A 70 5.00 4.77 -6.63
CA MET A 70 4.97 5.26 -5.24
C MET A 70 5.66 6.61 -4.99
N ASP A 71 5.96 7.39 -6.03
CA ASP A 71 6.45 8.75 -5.80
C ASP A 71 5.35 9.57 -5.14
N THR A 72 5.68 10.28 -4.06
CA THR A 72 4.77 11.16 -3.30
C THR A 72 3.49 10.51 -2.72
N ILE A 73 3.36 9.18 -2.74
CA ILE A 73 2.22 8.48 -2.11
C ILE A 73 2.43 8.46 -0.59
N HIS A 74 1.37 8.78 0.17
CA HIS A 74 1.37 8.65 1.63
C HIS A 74 1.13 7.19 2.04
N HIS A 75 2.00 6.64 2.89
CA HIS A 75 1.99 5.24 3.31
C HIS A 75 1.86 5.14 4.83
N GLU A 76 1.01 4.22 5.29
CA GLU A 76 0.92 3.79 6.68
C GLU A 76 1.29 2.31 6.76
N HIS A 77 2.11 1.96 7.75
CA HIS A 77 2.63 0.60 7.93
C HIS A 77 1.96 -0.07 9.13
N PHE A 78 1.45 -1.28 8.93
CA PHE A 78 0.85 -2.12 9.96
C PHE A 78 1.72 -3.38 10.13
N HIS A 79 2.47 -3.41 11.23
CA HIS A 79 3.43 -4.46 11.56
C HIS A 79 2.80 -5.46 12.52
N PHE A 80 2.13 -6.49 12.00
CA PHE A 80 1.54 -7.54 12.83
C PHE A 80 2.48 -8.73 13.06
N LYS A 81 3.37 -9.00 12.09
CA LYS A 81 4.26 -10.18 12.13
C LYS A 81 5.33 -10.09 13.22
N ASP A 82 5.66 -8.89 13.69
CA ASP A 82 6.73 -8.64 14.65
C ASP A 82 6.25 -8.59 16.13
N GLU A 83 4.97 -8.85 16.40
CA GLU A 83 4.40 -8.89 17.77
C GLU A 83 4.48 -10.29 18.45
N SER A 84 5.39 -11.16 17.99
CA SER A 84 5.58 -12.53 18.51
C SER A 84 6.87 -12.71 19.29
#